data_AF-A0A5C4VIV0-F1
#
_entry.id   AF-A0A5C4VIV0-F1
#
_cell.length_a   1.000
_cell.length_b   1.000
_cell.length_c   1.000
_cell.angle_alpha   90.00
_cell.angle_beta   90.00
_cell.angle_gamma   90.00
#
_symmetry.space_group_name_H-M   'P 1'
#
loop_
_entity.id
_entity.type
_entity.pdbx_description
1 polymer ?
#
loop_
_entity_poly.entity_id
_entity_poly.type
_entity_poly.pdbx_seq_one_letter_code
_entity_poly.pdbx_strand_id
1 'polypeptide(L)'
;MLGRTYDTQVCSAARALEVIGERWSLLIVRDALFAGATRFADFQRLGIATNVLTKRLDSLVDSGILERRSSTDHPDRAGYVVTQKGLDLAPVIITLTQWGDRWAAPDGPPILYRHAGCGGAIAEQTTCDSCGQVTDLAQIHVVHGPGMTGSPS
;
A
#
# COMPACT_ATOMS: atom_id res chain seq x y z
N MET A 1 -5.76 -19.47 13.68
CA MET A 1 -5.26 -18.15 13.21
C MET A 1 -3.76 -18.33 13.08
N LEU A 2 -3.21 -18.40 11.87
CA LEU A 2 -1.76 -18.40 11.70
C LEU A 2 -1.25 -17.06 12.23
N GLY A 3 -0.32 -17.10 13.19
CA GLY A 3 0.26 -15.91 13.81
C GLY A 3 0.81 -14.97 12.74
N ARG A 4 0.52 -13.68 12.86
CA ARG A 4 1.12 -12.61 12.05
C ARG A 4 2.49 -12.26 12.62
N THR A 5 3.32 -13.26 12.84
CA THR A 5 4.46 -13.11 13.73
C THR A 5 5.73 -13.24 12.91
N TYR A 6 6.22 -12.10 12.45
CA TYR A 6 7.62 -11.96 12.05
C TYR A 6 8.48 -11.64 13.29
N ASP A 7 8.25 -12.34 14.41
CA ASP A 7 8.77 -12.00 15.73
C ASP A 7 10.30 -11.93 15.78
N THR A 8 10.97 -12.61 14.85
CA THR A 8 12.44 -12.65 14.73
C THR A 8 12.99 -11.70 13.66
N GLN A 9 12.14 -11.01 12.89
CA GLN A 9 12.56 -10.09 11.83
C GLN A 9 12.59 -8.66 12.35
N VAL A 10 13.78 -8.16 12.63
CA VAL A 10 14.01 -6.75 13.00
C VAL A 10 14.10 -5.88 11.74
N CYS A 11 13.08 -5.96 10.87
CA CYS A 11 13.00 -5.16 9.65
C CYS A 11 11.64 -4.48 9.53
N SER A 12 11.65 -3.18 9.22
CA SER A 12 10.42 -2.39 9.03
C SER A 12 9.52 -2.91 7.91
N ALA A 13 10.09 -3.60 6.90
CA ALA A 13 9.30 -4.24 5.85
C ALA A 13 8.41 -5.37 6.42
N ALA A 14 8.94 -6.18 7.34
CA ALA A 14 8.17 -7.24 7.99
C ALA A 14 7.02 -6.65 8.83
N ARG A 15 7.31 -5.61 9.61
CA ARG A 15 6.30 -4.87 10.39
C ARG A 15 5.23 -4.23 9.48
N ALA A 16 5.62 -3.71 8.32
CA ALA A 16 4.66 -3.20 7.35
C ALA A 16 3.74 -4.33 6.84
N LEU A 17 4.28 -5.51 6.53
CA LEU A 17 3.49 -6.66 6.07
C LEU A 17 2.49 -7.17 7.12
N GLU A 18 2.73 -6.97 8.42
CA GLU A 18 1.73 -7.28 9.46
C GLU A 18 0.47 -6.39 9.35
N VAL A 19 0.66 -5.17 8.83
CA VAL A 19 -0.41 -4.18 8.65
C VAL A 19 -1.06 -4.32 7.27
N ILE A 20 -0.26 -4.32 6.19
CA ILE A 20 -0.73 -4.23 4.80
C ILE A 20 -0.54 -5.50 3.98
N GLY A 21 0.16 -6.51 4.50
CA GLY A 21 0.51 -7.73 3.77
C GLY A 21 -0.65 -8.71 3.60
N GLU A 22 -1.83 -8.40 4.15
CA GLU A 22 -3.01 -9.19 3.84
C GLU A 22 -3.55 -8.88 2.45
N ARG A 23 -3.84 -9.95 1.69
CA ARG A 23 -4.24 -9.97 0.28
C ARG A 23 -5.10 -8.81 -0.20
N TRP A 24 -6.10 -8.39 0.56
CA TRP A 24 -7.07 -7.38 0.14
C TRP A 24 -6.70 -5.95 0.55
N SER A 25 -5.78 -5.78 1.49
CA SER A 25 -5.47 -4.49 2.10
C SER A 25 -4.99 -3.48 1.07
N LEU A 26 -4.00 -3.84 0.26
CA LEU A 26 -3.48 -2.95 -0.78
C LEU A 26 -4.46 -2.73 -1.94
N LEU A 27 -5.37 -3.68 -2.22
CA LEU A 27 -6.41 -3.50 -3.24
C LEU A 27 -7.48 -2.50 -2.80
N ILE A 28 -7.89 -2.57 -1.53
CA ILE A 28 -8.80 -1.59 -0.93
C ILE A 28 -8.16 -0.20 -0.95
N VAL A 29 -6.90 -0.10 -0.51
CA VAL A 29 -6.17 1.19 -0.49
C VAL A 29 -5.97 1.73 -1.91
N ARG A 30 -5.65 0.89 -2.90
CA ARG A 30 -5.56 1.27 -4.31
C ARG A 30 -6.86 1.91 -4.81
N ASP A 31 -8.01 1.28 -4.56
CA ASP A 31 -9.29 1.81 -5.00
C ASP A 31 -9.65 3.11 -4.27
N ALA A 32 -9.30 3.24 -2.99
CA ALA A 32 -9.48 4.49 -2.25
C ALA A 32 -8.63 5.63 -2.82
N LEU A 33 -7.37 5.35 -3.18
CA LEU A 33 -6.42 6.34 -3.70
C LEU A 33 -6.73 6.77 -5.14
N PHE A 34 -6.94 5.79 -6.02
CA PHE A 34 -6.92 6.03 -7.47
C PHE A 34 -8.31 5.96 -8.12
N ALA A 35 -9.26 5.24 -7.51
CA ALA A 35 -10.64 5.18 -7.98
C ALA A 35 -11.60 6.07 -7.16
N GLY A 36 -11.10 6.74 -6.11
CA GLY A 36 -11.91 7.57 -5.23
C GLY A 36 -12.96 6.79 -4.44
N ALA A 37 -12.75 5.48 -4.23
CA ALA A 37 -13.67 4.65 -3.48
C ALA A 37 -13.69 5.08 -2.01
N THR A 38 -14.88 5.41 -1.50
CA THR A 38 -15.05 5.88 -0.12
C THR A 38 -16.16 5.13 0.60
N ARG A 39 -17.10 4.51 -0.11
CA ARG A 39 -18.21 3.80 0.51
C ARG A 39 -17.97 2.30 0.48
N PHE A 40 -18.58 1.58 1.42
CA PHE A 40 -18.50 0.13 1.49
C PHE A 40 -18.86 -0.54 0.14
N ALA A 41 -19.94 -0.06 -0.51
CA ALA A 41 -20.40 -0.58 -1.79
C ALA A 41 -19.39 -0.37 -2.95
N ASP A 42 -18.56 0.67 -2.88
CA ASP A 42 -17.53 0.89 -3.89
C ASP A 42 -16.47 -0.23 -3.79
N PHE A 43 -16.07 -0.62 -2.58
CA PHE A 43 -15.11 -1.70 -2.33
C PHE A 43 -15.68 -3.10 -2.57
N GLN A 44 -17.02 -3.29 -2.51
CA GLN A 44 -17.62 -4.59 -2.85
C GLN A 44 -17.37 -5.01 -4.30
N ARG A 45 -17.07 -4.06 -5.18
CA ARG A 45 -16.72 -4.32 -6.60
C ARG A 45 -15.45 -5.16 -6.76
N LEU A 46 -14.62 -5.26 -5.72
CA LEU A 46 -13.46 -6.15 -5.66
C LEU A 46 -13.85 -7.65 -5.60
N GLY A 47 -15.14 -7.99 -5.43
CA GLY A 47 -15.61 -9.38 -5.35
C GLY A 47 -15.28 -10.06 -4.01
N ILE A 48 -14.96 -9.27 -2.98
CA ILE A 48 -14.62 -9.76 -1.64
C ILE A 48 -15.91 -10.09 -0.89
N ALA A 49 -15.93 -11.20 -0.15
CA ALA A 49 -17.03 -11.52 0.76
C ALA A 49 -17.24 -10.40 1.80
N THR A 50 -18.50 -10.00 2.04
CA THR A 50 -18.87 -8.86 2.90
C THR A 50 -18.23 -8.89 4.29
N ASN A 51 -18.18 -10.07 4.93
CA ASN A 51 -17.57 -10.25 6.24
C ASN A 51 -16.04 -10.04 6.22
N VAL A 52 -15.37 -10.49 5.16
CA VAL A 52 -13.94 -10.27 4.95
C VAL A 52 -13.68 -8.79 4.69
N LEU A 53 -14.46 -8.16 3.80
CA LEU A 53 -14.32 -6.74 3.50
C LEU A 53 -14.50 -5.87 4.76
N THR A 54 -15.54 -6.14 5.55
CA THR A 54 -15.78 -5.44 6.84
C THR A 54 -14.55 -5.54 7.74
N LYS A 55 -14.05 -6.76 7.98
CA LYS A 55 -12.87 -6.99 8.81
C LYS A 55 -11.62 -6.29 8.28
N ARG A 56 -11.46 -6.15 6.96
CA ARG A 56 -10.32 -5.46 6.35
C ARG A 56 -10.42 -3.96 6.49
N LEU A 57 -11.59 -3.39 6.22
CA LEU A 57 -11.83 -1.97 6.41
C LEU A 57 -11.62 -1.57 7.87
N ASP A 58 -12.12 -2.36 8.82
CA ASP A 58 -11.90 -2.09 10.25
C ASP A 58 -10.41 -2.18 10.61
N SER A 59 -9.68 -3.20 10.15
CA SER A 59 -8.23 -3.32 10.38
C SER A 59 -7.42 -2.17 9.76
N LEU A 60 -7.86 -1.62 8.62
CA LEU A 60 -7.21 -0.47 7.97
C LEU A 60 -7.53 0.83 8.73
N VAL A 61 -8.71 0.93 9.34
CA VAL A 61 -9.05 2.04 10.24
C VAL A 61 -8.26 1.96 11.55
N ASP A 62 -8.21 0.80 12.19
CA ASP A 62 -7.49 0.58 13.44
C ASP A 62 -5.98 0.85 13.29
N SER A 63 -5.42 0.57 12.11
CA SER A 63 -4.02 0.86 11.79
C SER A 63 -3.77 2.31 11.34
N GLY A 64 -4.83 3.12 11.23
CA GLY A 64 -4.75 4.53 10.83
C GLY A 64 -4.41 4.75 9.36
N ILE A 65 -4.60 3.74 8.50
CA ILE A 65 -4.45 3.87 7.03
C ILE A 65 -5.68 4.54 6.42
N LEU A 66 -6.85 4.18 6.95
CA LEU A 66 -8.12 4.82 6.62
C LEU A 66 -8.67 5.49 7.89
N GLU A 67 -9.50 6.51 7.72
CA GLU A 67 -10.35 7.08 8.76
C GLU A 67 -11.81 6.84 8.42
N ARG A 68 -12.63 6.52 9.41
CA ARG A 68 -14.09 6.44 9.24
C ARG A 68 -14.67 7.82 9.51
N ARG A 69 -15.16 8.49 8.47
CA ARG A 69 -15.98 9.70 8.65
C ARG A 69 -17.43 9.30 8.81
N SER A 70 -18.03 9.69 9.93
CA SER A 70 -19.47 9.78 10.07
C SER A 70 -19.90 11.21 9.73
N SER A 71 -21.06 11.33 9.11
CA SER A 71 -21.68 12.62 8.84
C SER A 71 -23.17 12.46 9.08
N THR A 72 -23.64 13.00 10.20
CA THR A 72 -25.05 12.97 10.60
C THR A 72 -25.91 13.81 9.66
N ASP A 73 -25.34 14.89 9.13
CA ASP A 73 -26.07 15.85 8.29
C ASP A 73 -26.02 15.49 6.80
N HIS A 74 -25.01 14.72 6.39
CA HIS A 74 -24.85 14.22 5.04
C HIS A 74 -24.44 12.74 5.07
N PRO A 75 -25.40 11.80 5.18
CA PRO A 75 -25.12 10.37 5.20
C PRO A 75 -24.28 9.89 4.00
N ASP A 76 -24.42 10.57 2.85
CA ASP A 76 -23.67 10.28 1.63
C ASP A 76 -22.17 10.61 1.76
N ARG A 77 -21.79 11.42 2.75
CA ARG A 77 -20.39 11.73 3.11
C ARG A 77 -19.83 10.77 4.15
N ALA A 78 -20.64 9.84 4.68
CA ALA A 78 -20.14 8.80 5.55
C ALA A 78 -19.34 7.79 4.73
N GLY A 79 -18.13 7.47 5.17
CA GLY A 79 -17.23 6.63 4.39
C GLY A 79 -15.86 6.44 5.01
N TYR A 80 -15.00 5.80 4.23
CA TYR A 80 -13.61 5.53 4.53
C TYR A 80 -12.77 6.51 3.72
N VAL A 81 -12.02 7.37 4.41
CA VAL A 81 -11.14 8.36 3.78
C VAL A 81 -9.70 7.95 4.04
N VAL A 82 -8.83 8.11 3.04
CA VAL A 82 -7.42 7.79 3.20
C VAL A 82 -6.73 8.84 4.08
N THR A 83 -5.91 8.39 5.03
CA THR A 83 -5.10 9.27 5.88
C THR A 83 -3.76 9.58 5.22
N GLN A 84 -2.93 10.46 5.81
CA GLN A 84 -1.56 10.65 5.36
C GLN A 84 -0.76 9.34 5.32
N LYS A 85 -0.90 8.50 6.36
CA LYS A 85 -0.26 7.18 6.41
C LYS A 85 -0.71 6.27 5.27
N GLY A 86 -1.96 6.37 4.83
CA GLY A 86 -2.47 5.66 3.68
C GLY A 86 -2.02 6.24 2.34
N LEU A 87 -1.89 7.57 2.23
CA LEU A 87 -1.36 8.25 1.05
C LEU A 87 0.08 7.81 0.75
N ASP A 88 0.90 7.64 1.79
CA ASP A 88 2.30 7.20 1.68
C ASP A 88 2.44 5.76 1.12
N LEU A 89 1.33 5.01 0.97
CA LEU A 89 1.32 3.70 0.31
C LEU A 89 1.21 3.79 -1.23
N ALA A 90 0.95 4.97 -1.79
CA ALA A 90 0.80 5.12 -3.24
C ALA A 90 2.05 4.62 -4.01
N PRO A 91 3.29 5.00 -3.66
CA PRO A 91 4.49 4.49 -4.35
C PRO A 91 4.62 2.97 -4.24
N VAL A 92 4.32 2.40 -3.06
CA VAL A 92 4.36 0.94 -2.84
C VAL A 92 3.40 0.21 -3.78
N ILE A 93 2.18 0.73 -3.93
CA ILE A 93 1.17 0.15 -4.82
C ILE A 93 1.59 0.28 -6.29
N ILE A 94 2.14 1.44 -6.68
CA ILE A 94 2.61 1.68 -8.05
C ILE A 94 3.76 0.72 -8.40
N THR A 95 4.79 0.62 -7.55
CA THR A 95 5.91 -0.31 -7.76
C THR A 95 5.46 -1.77 -7.78
N LEU A 96 4.56 -2.17 -6.88
CA LEU A 96 4.01 -3.53 -6.87
C LEU A 96 3.22 -3.82 -8.15
N THR A 97 2.44 -2.85 -8.64
CA THR A 97 1.70 -2.96 -9.90
C THR A 97 2.68 -3.15 -11.06
N GLN A 98 3.72 -2.33 -11.17
CA GLN A 98 4.73 -2.42 -12.23
C GLN A 98 5.48 -3.77 -12.21
N TRP A 99 5.78 -4.29 -11.02
CA TRP A 99 6.32 -5.64 -10.88
C TRP A 99 5.33 -6.69 -11.42
N GLY A 100 4.06 -6.57 -11.05
CA GLY A 100 2.98 -7.45 -11.55
C GLY A 100 2.81 -7.37 -13.06
N ASP A 101 2.83 -6.17 -13.64
CA ASP A 101 2.75 -5.94 -15.08
C ASP A 101 3.88 -6.64 -15.83
N ARG A 102 5.09 -6.65 -15.26
CA ARG A 102 6.26 -7.26 -15.88
C ARG A 102 6.27 -8.79 -15.79
N TRP A 103 5.80 -9.35 -14.67
CA TRP A 103 6.04 -10.77 -14.35
C TRP A 103 4.79 -11.62 -14.20
N ALA A 104 3.63 -11.00 -14.02
CA ALA A 104 2.37 -11.68 -13.69
C ALA A 104 1.20 -11.24 -14.58
N ALA A 105 1.46 -10.44 -15.63
CA ALA A 105 0.45 -9.98 -16.57
C ALA A 105 0.80 -10.47 -18.00
N PRO A 106 0.45 -11.72 -18.36
CA PRO A 106 0.82 -12.30 -19.66
C PRO A 106 0.23 -11.54 -20.85
N ASP A 107 -0.92 -10.89 -20.66
CA ASP A 107 -1.61 -10.08 -21.67
C ASP A 107 -1.19 -8.59 -21.62
N GLY A 108 -0.19 -8.25 -20.81
CA GLY A 108 0.27 -6.88 -20.58
C GLY A 108 -0.44 -6.15 -19.42
N PRO A 109 -0.03 -4.91 -19.11
CA PRO A 109 -0.47 -4.17 -17.93
C PRO A 109 -1.98 -3.84 -17.97
N PRO A 110 -2.80 -4.32 -17.01
CA PRO A 110 -4.23 -4.00 -16.96
C PRO A 110 -4.53 -2.60 -16.42
N ILE A 111 -3.56 -1.95 -15.75
CA ILE A 111 -3.70 -0.61 -15.17
C ILE A 111 -2.47 0.21 -15.56
N LEU A 112 -2.68 1.44 -16.03
CA LEU A 112 -1.60 2.38 -16.36
C LEU A 112 -1.75 3.65 -15.51
N TYR A 113 -0.76 3.91 -14.65
CA TYR A 113 -0.68 5.18 -13.92
C TYR A 113 -0.09 6.28 -14.81
N ARG A 114 -0.82 7.38 -14.96
CA ARG A 114 -0.43 8.52 -15.81
C ARG A 114 -0.57 9.84 -15.07
N HIS A 115 0.35 10.77 -15.35
CA HIS A 115 0.26 12.12 -14.85
C HIS A 115 -0.94 12.84 -15.48
N ALA A 116 -1.85 13.35 -14.64
CA ALA A 116 -3.07 14.01 -15.11
C ALA A 116 -2.81 15.24 -16.00
N GLY A 117 -1.71 15.97 -15.77
CA GLY A 117 -1.40 17.19 -16.52
C GLY A 117 -0.84 16.96 -17.93
N CYS A 118 0.01 15.93 -18.13
CA CYS A 118 0.70 15.72 -19.41
C CYS A 118 0.53 14.32 -20.01
N GLY A 119 -0.14 13.40 -19.32
CA GLY A 119 -0.35 12.01 -19.78
C GLY A 119 0.90 11.11 -19.69
N GLY A 120 2.03 11.65 -19.24
CA GLY A 120 3.28 10.91 -19.04
C GLY A 120 3.09 9.73 -18.09
N ALA A 121 3.79 8.63 -18.36
CA ALA A 121 3.74 7.44 -17.50
C ALA A 121 4.36 7.74 -16.13
N ILE A 122 3.76 7.21 -15.07
CA ILE A 122 4.34 7.24 -13.72
C ILE A 122 5.22 6.01 -13.55
N ALA A 123 6.49 6.23 -13.21
CA ALA A 123 7.47 5.20 -12.94
C ALA A 123 8.14 5.47 -11.58
N GLU A 124 8.19 4.46 -10.72
CA GLU A 124 8.89 4.57 -9.44
C GLU A 124 10.36 4.19 -9.62
N GLN A 125 11.27 5.00 -9.08
CA GLN A 125 12.72 4.83 -9.24
C GLN A 125 13.42 4.92 -7.89
N THR A 126 14.32 3.98 -7.65
CA THR A 126 15.27 4.08 -6.53
C THR A 126 16.37 5.07 -6.90
N THR A 127 16.57 6.08 -6.06
CA THR A 127 17.60 7.12 -6.28
C THR A 127 18.40 7.34 -5.00
N CYS A 128 19.60 7.91 -5.14
CA CYS A 128 20.45 8.28 -4.00
C CYS A 128 20.19 9.73 -3.60
N ASP A 129 19.93 10.01 -2.32
CA ASP A 129 19.61 11.37 -1.85
C ASP A 129 20.75 12.39 -2.06
N SER A 130 21.99 11.93 -2.22
CA SER A 130 23.16 12.82 -2.40
C SER A 130 23.50 13.08 -3.86
N CYS A 131 23.47 12.06 -4.73
CA CYS A 131 23.87 12.20 -6.14
C CYS A 131 22.74 11.98 -7.14
N GLY A 132 21.55 11.56 -6.69
CA GLY A 132 20.37 11.30 -7.51
C GLY A 132 20.43 10.00 -8.31
N GLN A 133 21.51 9.21 -8.23
CA GLN A 133 21.74 8.09 -9.14
C GLN A 133 21.96 6.77 -8.39
N VAL A 134 21.20 5.75 -8.81
CA VAL A 134 21.43 4.33 -8.52
C VAL A 134 21.14 3.57 -9.81
N THR A 135 22.16 3.01 -10.44
CA THR A 135 22.04 2.32 -11.74
C THR A 135 22.08 0.81 -11.62
N ASP A 136 22.56 0.30 -10.48
CA ASP A 136 22.66 -1.13 -10.18
C ASP A 136 22.37 -1.34 -8.69
N LEU A 137 21.63 -2.40 -8.35
CA LEU A 137 21.37 -2.80 -6.97
C LEU A 137 22.66 -3.13 -6.22
N ALA A 138 23.74 -3.55 -6.91
CA ALA A 138 25.05 -3.77 -6.30
C ALA A 138 25.68 -2.49 -5.70
N GLN A 139 25.18 -1.30 -6.08
CA GLN A 139 25.60 -0.01 -5.50
C GLN A 139 24.93 0.29 -4.16
N ILE A 140 23.92 -0.50 -3.76
CA ILE A 140 23.18 -0.31 -2.51
C ILE A 140 23.83 -1.16 -1.42
N HIS A 141 24.35 -0.49 -0.39
CA HIS A 141 24.88 -1.13 0.80
C HIS A 141 23.92 -0.93 1.98
N VAL A 142 23.51 -2.03 2.62
CA VAL A 142 22.66 -1.98 3.80
C VAL A 142 23.51 -1.73 5.04
N VAL A 143 23.25 -0.62 5.72
CA VAL A 143 23.84 -0.29 7.02
C VAL A 143 22.79 -0.45 8.11
N HIS A 144 23.21 -0.89 9.30
CA HIS A 144 22.30 -1.04 10.43
C HIS A 144 21.88 0.33 10.97
N GLY A 145 20.57 0.57 10.99
CA GLY A 145 19.99 1.74 11.64
C GLY A 145 19.83 1.57 13.15
N PRO A 146 19.45 2.64 13.87
CA PRO A 146 19.35 2.63 15.34
C PRO A 146 18.32 1.65 15.92
N GLY A 147 17.37 1.17 15.11
CA GLY A 147 16.39 0.16 15.52
C GLY A 147 16.90 -1.29 15.50
N MET A 148 18.14 -1.52 15.04
CA MET A 148 18.80 -2.83 15.01
C MET A 148 19.50 -3.08 16.35
N THR A 149 18.76 -3.57 17.35
CA THR A 149 19.33 -3.92 18.66
C THR A 149 19.91 -5.34 18.62
N GLY A 150 21.24 -5.47 18.67
CA GLY A 150 21.96 -6.72 18.95
C GLY A 150 22.01 -7.73 17.80
N SER A 151 23.10 -7.72 17.02
CA SER A 151 23.58 -8.97 16.43
C SER A 151 24.19 -9.78 17.58
N PRO A 152 23.91 -11.10 17.73
CA PRO A 152 24.79 -11.95 18.52
C PRO A 152 26.20 -11.80 17.94
N SER A 153 27.17 -11.67 18.84
CA SER A 153 28.60 -11.58 18.50
C SER A 153 29.08 -12.83 17.77
#